data_AF-A0A2S6V9T8-F1
#
_entry.id   AF-A0A2S6V9T8-F1
#
_cell.length_a   1.000
_cell.length_b   1.000
_cell.length_c   1.000
_cell.angle_alpha   90.00
_cell.angle_beta   90.00
_cell.angle_gamma   90.00
#
_symmetry.space_group_name_H-M   'P 1'
#
loop_
_entity.id
_entity.type
_entity.pdbx_description
1 polymer ?
#
loop_
_entity_poly.entity_id
_entity_poly.type
_entity_poly.pdbx_seq_one_letter_code
_entity_poly.pdbx_strand_id
1 'polypeptide(L)'
;MVESILPDRPPKYPHYEDRQTIIKEAQAISDRLENHIRAWHQGKAPAEIPAELLPKGIDRRLTNFRLLRPEQVRAEDQWIIRKAEKINHKALHHLYPDPHATYLVLGTFLAPFGTKVMMDGEFPHSRFFDVQVSPPFDPAFYYYEGAFGVPEVPIVDVDIEPIAEHSNPFRPGVRRDVQKRHYQLTWTLTMGDGPQLEPAYRPPYFRAPGNHRYASALVYQGPLADPKSKWGFGHKRGVWNMGSFWVRYYAPDLKAGPLGGVPLPKVLYELPTGERFFLAANFQEVEKTVNKTRPVQSTPGAEPSKFEGPKVGWNHDFDILHGALAAIFETVGKTSDADKAYGREVVLGLTSRGTQQPPPGNYESSTSRCIYISYLSRGMTINKGKVAVLTGRLPKIPRTRQGEVMMQKGQARYFSITSYANPDWLDLSFVGPAISSVMDEDIVTDAEGRYVIVYSRQEDRPKNAYPQNGVTWVDWSSTTSQAWVVRYLSVHPDWRDPQIVPDVTNLPYEKTSWFSPQFDPTLTRNNSHHGKIGEYQPQVHYLSKKEFEKLGTKVQSSAIPKWK
;
A
#
# COMPACT_ATOMS: atom_id res chain seq x y z
N MET A 1 24.59 -4.93 -16.40
CA MET A 1 24.46 -4.70 -14.94
C MET A 1 23.07 -5.05 -14.41
N VAL A 2 21.96 -4.75 -15.12
CA VAL A 2 20.61 -5.20 -14.72
C VAL A 2 20.39 -6.70 -14.92
N GLU A 3 21.02 -7.31 -15.93
CA GLU A 3 20.93 -8.76 -16.18
C GLU A 3 21.45 -9.63 -15.02
N SER A 4 22.37 -9.14 -14.19
CA SER A 4 22.89 -9.89 -13.03
C SER A 4 21.91 -9.95 -11.84
N ILE A 5 20.74 -9.30 -11.94
CA ILE A 5 19.70 -9.30 -10.91
C ILE A 5 18.81 -10.54 -11.02
N LEU A 6 18.70 -11.14 -12.21
CA LEU A 6 17.88 -12.34 -12.47
C LEU A 6 18.78 -13.58 -12.41
N PRO A 7 18.69 -14.42 -11.36
CA PRO A 7 19.55 -15.60 -11.24
C PRO A 7 19.18 -16.67 -12.27
N ASP A 8 20.03 -17.68 -12.44
CA ASP A 8 19.81 -18.72 -13.45
C ASP A 8 18.56 -19.57 -13.20
N ARG A 9 18.05 -19.62 -11.97
CA ARG A 9 16.88 -20.41 -11.58
C ARG A 9 15.98 -19.65 -10.59
N PRO A 10 14.65 -19.79 -10.71
CA PRO A 10 13.72 -19.24 -9.72
C PRO A 10 13.91 -19.93 -8.36
N PRO A 11 13.57 -19.27 -7.24
CA PRO A 11 13.52 -19.95 -5.94
C PRO A 11 12.47 -21.05 -5.96
N LYS A 12 12.74 -22.15 -5.25
CA LYS A 12 11.78 -23.25 -5.11
C LYS A 12 10.56 -22.78 -4.30
N TYR A 13 9.37 -23.18 -4.75
CA TYR A 13 8.12 -23.05 -4.01
C TYR A 13 7.46 -24.43 -3.81
N PRO A 14 6.96 -24.75 -2.60
CA PRO A 14 7.22 -24.04 -1.35
C PRO A 14 8.71 -24.12 -0.95
N HIS A 15 9.15 -23.20 -0.09
CA HIS A 15 10.54 -23.05 0.36
C HIS A 15 10.91 -24.08 1.45
N TYR A 16 9.92 -24.77 1.99
CA TYR A 16 10.08 -25.90 2.91
C TYR A 16 9.79 -27.22 2.21
N GLU A 17 10.30 -28.32 2.78
CA GLU A 17 10.04 -29.68 2.26
C GLU A 17 8.79 -30.31 2.89
N ASP A 18 8.57 -30.12 4.19
CA ASP A 18 7.43 -30.65 4.92
C ASP A 18 6.64 -29.54 5.63
N ARG A 19 5.37 -29.39 5.25
CA ARG A 19 4.46 -28.41 5.84
C ARG A 19 4.23 -28.67 7.34
N GLN A 20 4.15 -29.93 7.75
CA GLN A 20 3.84 -30.28 9.14
C GLN A 20 4.99 -29.92 10.09
N THR A 21 6.23 -30.06 9.62
CA THR A 21 7.41 -29.57 10.35
C THR A 21 7.31 -28.07 10.62
N ILE A 22 6.98 -27.27 9.61
CA ILE A 22 6.86 -25.80 9.78
C ILE A 22 5.71 -25.42 10.72
N ILE A 23 4.58 -26.13 10.67
CA ILE A 23 3.46 -25.93 11.61
C ILE A 23 3.88 -26.23 13.05
N LYS A 24 4.59 -27.34 13.28
CA LYS A 24 5.10 -27.70 14.62
C LYS A 24 6.12 -26.68 15.14
N GLU A 25 6.98 -26.17 14.27
CA GLU A 25 7.92 -25.10 14.61
C GLU A 25 7.21 -23.81 15.03
N ALA A 26 6.19 -23.38 14.26
CA ALA A 26 5.38 -22.21 14.60
C ALA A 26 4.73 -22.37 15.98
N GLN A 27 4.12 -23.54 16.24
CA GLN A 27 3.49 -23.82 17.53
C GLN A 27 4.53 -23.78 18.66
N ALA A 28 5.69 -24.40 18.47
CA ALA A 28 6.74 -24.38 19.48
C ALA A 28 7.28 -22.97 19.78
N ILE A 29 7.36 -22.08 18.77
CA ILE A 29 7.71 -20.66 18.99
C ILE A 29 6.64 -19.98 19.84
N SER A 30 5.37 -20.18 19.49
CA SER A 30 4.22 -19.66 20.22
C SER A 30 4.21 -20.12 21.69
N ASP A 31 4.31 -21.43 21.92
CA ASP A 31 4.23 -22.04 23.25
C ASP A 31 5.34 -21.55 24.18
N ARG A 32 6.57 -21.41 23.66
CA ARG A 32 7.69 -20.89 24.46
C ARG A 32 7.46 -19.43 24.88
N LEU A 33 6.92 -18.61 23.99
CA LEU A 33 6.58 -17.22 24.30
C LEU A 33 5.44 -17.14 25.32
N GLU A 34 4.38 -17.93 25.14
CA GLU A 34 3.25 -18.00 26.07
C GLU A 34 3.70 -18.40 27.49
N ASN A 35 4.52 -19.46 27.58
CA ASN A 35 5.04 -19.93 28.87
C ASN A 35 5.84 -18.85 29.59
N HIS A 36 6.65 -18.07 28.87
CA HIS A 36 7.38 -16.95 29.44
C HIS A 36 6.44 -15.84 29.93
N ILE A 37 5.43 -15.45 29.14
CA ILE A 37 4.43 -14.44 29.53
C ILE A 37 3.67 -14.86 30.80
N ARG A 38 3.24 -16.12 30.88
CA ARG A 38 2.55 -16.66 32.06
C ARG A 38 3.46 -16.71 33.29
N ALA A 39 4.72 -17.11 33.11
CA ALA A 39 5.71 -17.09 34.18
C ALA A 39 5.97 -15.66 34.69
N TRP A 40 6.07 -14.67 33.80
CA TRP A 40 6.19 -13.25 34.16
C TRP A 40 4.95 -12.76 34.91
N HIS A 41 3.76 -13.14 34.46
CA HIS A 41 2.51 -12.84 35.17
C HIS A 41 2.53 -13.34 36.61
N GLN A 42 3.12 -14.52 36.85
CA GLN A 42 3.28 -15.15 38.16
C GLN A 42 4.49 -14.65 38.95
N GLY A 43 5.26 -13.69 38.46
CA GLY A 43 6.49 -13.19 39.11
C GLY A 43 7.68 -14.17 39.06
N LYS A 44 7.63 -15.17 38.17
CA LYS A 44 8.65 -16.22 38.00
C LYS A 44 9.60 -15.98 36.83
N ALA A 45 9.35 -14.97 36.01
CA ALA A 45 10.20 -14.55 34.91
C ALA A 45 10.30 -13.02 34.87
N PRO A 46 11.41 -12.46 34.34
CA PRO A 46 11.55 -11.02 34.15
C PRO A 46 10.57 -10.49 33.09
N ALA A 47 10.43 -9.16 33.03
CA ALA A 47 9.62 -8.52 31.97
C ALA A 47 10.33 -8.56 30.62
N GLU A 48 11.67 -8.54 30.61
CA GLU A 48 12.51 -8.61 29.44
C GLU A 48 12.37 -9.97 28.74
N ILE A 49 12.14 -9.94 27.43
CA ILE A 49 12.03 -11.16 26.62
C ILE A 49 13.44 -11.67 26.27
N PRO A 50 13.80 -12.91 26.65
CA PRO A 50 15.07 -13.52 26.25
C PRO A 50 15.19 -13.63 24.71
N ALA A 51 16.40 -13.41 24.19
CA ALA A 51 16.64 -13.34 22.75
C ALA A 51 16.30 -14.66 22.01
N GLU A 52 16.42 -15.80 22.69
CA GLU A 52 16.08 -17.13 22.18
C GLU A 52 14.56 -17.34 21.96
N LEU A 53 13.72 -16.50 22.59
CA LEU A 53 12.27 -16.50 22.37
C LEU A 53 11.86 -15.63 21.18
N LEU A 54 12.75 -14.77 20.69
CA LEU A 54 12.47 -13.87 19.57
C LEU A 54 12.75 -14.55 18.23
N PRO A 55 11.84 -14.45 17.25
CA PRO A 55 12.12 -14.87 15.88
C PRO A 55 13.37 -14.19 15.30
N LYS A 56 14.28 -14.99 14.73
CA LYS A 56 15.56 -14.49 14.18
C LYS A 56 15.41 -13.53 13.00
N GLY A 57 14.25 -13.54 12.32
CA GLY A 57 13.96 -12.66 11.19
C GLY A 57 13.69 -11.21 11.58
N ILE A 58 13.41 -10.93 12.86
CA ILE A 58 13.10 -9.59 13.38
C ILE A 58 14.20 -8.58 13.03
N ASP A 59 13.77 -7.34 12.78
CA ASP A 59 14.67 -6.22 12.55
C ASP A 59 15.58 -5.97 13.76
N ARG A 60 16.89 -6.02 13.54
CA ARG A 60 17.91 -5.86 14.60
C ARG A 60 17.91 -4.47 15.23
N ARG A 61 17.27 -3.48 14.60
CA ARG A 61 17.07 -2.14 15.14
C ARG A 61 16.00 -2.11 16.23
N LEU A 62 15.12 -3.10 16.27
CA LEU A 62 14.21 -3.32 17.39
C LEU A 62 15.00 -3.93 18.55
N THR A 63 14.98 -3.27 19.69
CA THR A 63 15.75 -3.67 20.88
C THR A 63 14.88 -3.62 22.12
N ASN A 64 15.36 -4.13 23.27
CA ASN A 64 14.68 -4.01 24.57
C ASN A 64 13.23 -4.52 24.56
N PHE A 65 13.01 -5.71 24.01
CA PHE A 65 11.70 -6.36 24.02
C PHE A 65 11.29 -6.64 25.47
N ARG A 66 10.13 -6.15 25.91
CA ARG A 66 9.65 -6.27 27.28
C ARG A 66 8.13 -6.33 27.36
N LEU A 67 7.65 -7.06 28.36
CA LEU A 67 6.24 -7.14 28.72
C LEU A 67 5.83 -5.93 29.55
N LEU A 68 4.67 -5.37 29.22
CA LEU A 68 4.02 -4.28 29.94
C LEU A 68 2.68 -4.75 30.48
N ARG A 69 2.38 -4.37 31.72
CA ARG A 69 1.05 -4.50 32.31
C ARG A 69 0.10 -3.45 31.69
N PRO A 70 -1.23 -3.69 31.63
CA PRO A 70 -2.18 -2.77 30.98
C PRO A 70 -2.10 -1.30 31.42
N GLU A 71 -1.80 -1.06 32.71
CA GLU A 71 -1.62 0.25 33.32
C GLU A 71 -0.33 0.96 32.91
N GLN A 72 0.66 0.23 32.38
CA GLN A 72 1.92 0.77 31.88
C GLN A 72 1.86 1.11 30.38
N VAL A 73 0.83 0.63 29.67
CA VAL A 73 0.69 0.81 28.23
C VAL A 73 0.11 2.19 27.91
N ARG A 74 0.83 2.95 27.10
CA ARG A 74 0.42 4.26 26.58
C ARG A 74 0.35 4.20 25.06
N ALA A 75 -0.70 4.76 24.46
CA ALA A 75 -0.93 4.65 23.02
C ALA A 75 0.18 5.33 22.19
N GLU A 76 0.69 6.46 22.67
CA GLU A 76 1.75 7.24 22.05
C GLU A 76 3.08 6.49 21.89
N ASP A 77 3.32 5.46 22.70
CA ASP A 77 4.53 4.64 22.62
C ASP A 77 4.38 3.41 21.72
N GLN A 78 3.21 3.21 21.11
CA GLN A 78 2.92 1.99 20.35
C GLN A 78 3.15 2.14 18.84
N TRP A 79 3.17 3.36 18.32
CA TRP A 79 3.07 3.61 16.88
C TRP A 79 4.31 4.26 16.29
N ILE A 80 4.79 3.67 15.19
CA ILE A 80 5.67 4.34 14.23
C ILE A 80 4.75 5.09 13.26
N ILE A 81 4.95 6.41 13.15
CA ILE A 81 3.99 7.29 12.46
C ILE A 81 4.63 7.94 11.22
N ARG A 82 3.92 7.84 10.10
CA ARG A 82 4.12 8.62 8.88
C ARG A 82 2.90 9.50 8.65
N LYS A 83 3.01 10.81 8.82
CA LYS A 83 1.87 11.74 8.70
C LYS A 83 1.59 12.10 7.23
N ALA A 84 0.32 12.29 6.91
CA ALA A 84 -0.09 13.00 5.70
C ALA A 84 0.46 14.43 5.74
N GLU A 85 1.18 14.85 4.71
CA GLU A 85 1.82 16.15 4.65
C GLU A 85 2.09 16.59 3.22
N LYS A 86 2.29 17.90 3.04
CA LYS A 86 2.70 18.43 1.74
C LYS A 86 4.12 17.99 1.43
N ILE A 87 4.37 17.63 0.18
CA ILE A 87 5.70 17.27 -0.29
C ILE A 87 6.65 18.47 -0.13
N ASN A 88 7.79 18.22 0.52
CA ASN A 88 8.89 19.17 0.63
C ASN A 88 10.10 18.64 -0.14
N HIS A 89 10.40 19.21 -1.31
CA HIS A 89 11.53 18.77 -2.15
C HIS A 89 12.91 18.90 -1.47
N LYS A 90 13.03 19.62 -0.35
CA LYS A 90 14.27 19.66 0.45
C LYS A 90 14.38 18.50 1.45
N ALA A 91 13.28 17.82 1.73
CA ALA A 91 13.17 16.78 2.74
C ALA A 91 12.11 15.74 2.31
N LEU A 92 12.41 15.00 1.24
CA LEU A 92 11.55 13.92 0.75
C LEU A 92 11.68 12.70 1.65
N HIS A 93 10.60 11.94 1.77
CA HIS A 93 10.57 10.69 2.53
C HIS A 93 10.54 9.48 1.59
N HIS A 94 11.30 8.42 1.91
CA HIS A 94 11.31 7.17 1.14
C HIS A 94 10.10 6.26 1.44
N LEU A 95 10.02 5.11 0.79
CA LEU A 95 9.02 4.04 0.94
C LEU A 95 7.63 4.35 0.34
N TYR A 96 7.61 5.06 -0.79
CA TYR A 96 6.41 5.27 -1.60
C TYR A 96 5.16 5.77 -0.83
N PRO A 97 5.28 6.75 0.10
CA PRO A 97 4.11 7.23 0.82
C PRO A 97 3.11 7.87 -0.15
N ASP A 98 1.82 7.68 0.10
CA ASP A 98 0.81 8.63 -0.38
C ASP A 98 0.85 9.84 0.56
N PRO A 99 1.22 11.05 0.11
CA PRO A 99 1.31 12.23 0.96
C PRO A 99 -0.05 12.68 1.52
N HIS A 100 -1.16 12.17 0.99
CA HIS A 100 -2.50 12.44 1.50
C HIS A 100 -2.97 11.40 2.53
N ALA A 101 -2.11 10.44 2.90
CA ALA A 101 -2.39 9.40 3.86
C ALA A 101 -1.47 9.47 5.09
N THR A 102 -2.05 9.25 6.26
CA THR A 102 -1.30 8.98 7.49
C THR A 102 -1.25 7.48 7.72
N TYR A 103 -0.07 6.95 8.02
CA TYR A 103 0.16 5.55 8.34
C TYR A 103 0.64 5.44 9.79
N LEU A 104 -0.01 4.57 10.54
CA LEU A 104 0.42 4.12 11.86
C LEU A 104 0.80 2.65 11.74
N VAL A 105 2.02 2.30 12.14
CA VAL A 105 2.48 0.90 12.23
C VAL A 105 2.71 0.59 13.69
N LEU A 106 2.11 -0.48 14.20
CA LEU A 106 2.38 -0.93 15.55
C LEU A 106 3.85 -1.34 15.62
N GLY A 107 4.64 -0.67 16.46
CA GLY A 107 6.09 -0.85 16.53
C GLY A 107 6.52 -2.26 16.92
N THR A 108 5.62 -3.04 17.54
CA THR A 108 5.86 -4.44 17.88
C THR A 108 4.56 -5.23 17.86
N PHE A 109 4.41 -6.12 16.86
CA PHE A 109 3.27 -7.03 16.75
C PHE A 109 3.74 -8.48 16.84
N LEU A 110 3.97 -8.94 18.07
CA LEU A 110 4.37 -10.30 18.41
C LEU A 110 3.57 -10.78 19.62
N ALA A 111 2.90 -11.92 19.48
CA ALA A 111 2.19 -12.61 20.56
C ALA A 111 1.95 -14.09 20.19
N PRO A 112 1.72 -14.97 21.17
CA PRO A 112 1.37 -16.38 20.93
C PRO A 112 0.05 -16.55 20.17
N PHE A 113 -0.11 -17.68 19.47
CA PHE A 113 -1.41 -18.14 18.99
C PHE A 113 -2.41 -18.29 20.15
N GLY A 114 -3.70 -18.16 19.85
CA GLY A 114 -4.79 -18.09 20.82
C GLY A 114 -4.96 -16.71 21.47
N THR A 115 -3.94 -15.86 21.46
CA THR A 115 -4.03 -14.50 22.02
C THR A 115 -5.13 -13.69 21.34
N LYS A 116 -5.94 -13.02 22.16
CA LYS A 116 -6.87 -11.99 21.72
C LYS A 116 -6.16 -10.64 21.70
N VAL A 117 -6.06 -10.02 20.53
CA VAL A 117 -5.61 -8.64 20.36
C VAL A 117 -6.82 -7.72 20.44
N MET A 118 -6.71 -6.62 21.16
CA MET A 118 -7.76 -5.62 21.34
C MET A 118 -7.21 -4.25 20.98
N MET A 119 -7.96 -3.49 20.19
CA MET A 119 -7.62 -2.13 19.81
C MET A 119 -8.79 -1.21 20.14
N ASP A 120 -8.58 -0.29 21.07
CA ASP A 120 -9.54 0.74 21.46
C ASP A 120 -9.17 2.05 20.75
N GLY A 121 -10.15 2.74 20.16
CA GLY A 121 -9.90 3.95 19.41
C GLY A 121 -11.14 4.76 19.12
N GLU A 122 -10.90 5.93 18.53
CA GLU A 122 -11.96 6.79 18.00
C GLU A 122 -11.86 6.85 16.49
N PHE A 123 -13.01 6.89 15.83
CA PHE A 123 -13.11 7.10 14.39
C PHE A 123 -12.36 8.39 14.02
N PRO A 124 -11.36 8.41 13.13
CA PRO A 124 -10.67 9.67 12.79
C PRO A 124 -11.55 10.58 11.93
N HIS A 125 -11.31 11.89 11.96
CA HIS A 125 -11.86 12.83 10.98
C HIS A 125 -11.08 12.72 9.67
N SER A 126 -11.49 11.77 8.83
CA SER A 126 -10.92 11.54 7.49
C SER A 126 -12.00 11.10 6.50
N ARG A 127 -11.64 10.93 5.24
CA ARG A 127 -12.54 10.36 4.22
C ARG A 127 -12.67 8.85 4.35
N PHE A 128 -11.56 8.22 4.71
CA PHE A 128 -11.44 6.79 4.83
C PHE A 128 -10.46 6.44 5.94
N PHE A 129 -10.72 5.34 6.66
CA PHE A 129 -9.68 4.62 7.37
C PHE A 129 -9.85 3.10 7.30
N ASP A 130 -8.73 2.41 7.46
CA ASP A 130 -8.70 0.96 7.65
C ASP A 130 -7.75 0.56 8.78
N VAL A 131 -7.95 -0.68 9.24
CA VAL A 131 -6.98 -1.44 10.03
C VAL A 131 -6.67 -2.71 9.26
N GLN A 132 -5.38 -3.04 9.10
CA GLN A 132 -4.94 -4.24 8.40
C GLN A 132 -3.85 -4.95 9.19
N VAL A 133 -4.02 -6.26 9.37
CA VAL A 133 -3.15 -7.09 10.21
C VAL A 133 -2.67 -8.30 9.42
N SER A 134 -1.43 -8.76 9.64
CA SER A 134 -0.92 -9.98 9.01
C SER A 134 -1.89 -11.17 9.17
N PRO A 135 -2.08 -11.97 8.11
CA PRO A 135 -3.13 -12.99 8.06
C PRO A 135 -2.87 -14.15 9.03
N PRO A 136 -3.89 -15.01 9.30
CA PRO A 136 -3.69 -16.29 9.96
C PRO A 136 -2.50 -17.05 9.37
N PHE A 137 -1.79 -17.77 10.23
CA PHE A 137 -0.54 -18.40 9.84
C PHE A 137 -0.79 -19.65 8.96
N ASP A 138 -0.34 -19.60 7.71
CA ASP A 138 -0.13 -20.78 6.86
C ASP A 138 1.22 -20.63 6.15
N PRO A 139 2.15 -21.60 6.32
CA PRO A 139 3.48 -21.47 5.73
C PRO A 139 3.49 -21.48 4.20
N ALA A 140 2.42 -21.96 3.55
CA ALA A 140 2.28 -21.87 2.10
C ALA A 140 2.25 -20.42 1.60
N PHE A 141 1.86 -19.48 2.46
CA PHE A 141 1.71 -18.07 2.10
C PHE A 141 2.73 -17.20 2.82
N TYR A 142 3.68 -16.68 2.06
CA TYR A 142 4.78 -15.89 2.60
C TYR A 142 4.31 -14.48 2.97
N TYR A 143 4.94 -13.96 4.01
CA TYR A 143 4.80 -12.58 4.44
C TYR A 143 6.19 -12.07 4.84
N TYR A 144 6.86 -11.39 3.92
CA TYR A 144 8.25 -10.95 4.07
C TYR A 144 8.30 -9.50 4.57
N GLU A 145 8.65 -9.32 5.85
CA GLU A 145 8.89 -8.02 6.53
C GLU A 145 7.81 -6.94 6.28
N GLY A 146 6.56 -7.34 6.05
CA GLY A 146 5.50 -6.40 5.72
C GLY A 146 5.71 -5.66 4.39
N ALA A 147 6.54 -6.19 3.49
CA ALA A 147 6.86 -5.60 2.19
C ALA A 147 6.33 -6.43 1.01
N PHE A 148 6.45 -7.76 1.08
CA PHE A 148 6.04 -8.67 -0.02
C PHE A 148 5.30 -9.89 0.52
N GLY A 149 4.45 -10.46 -0.34
CA GLY A 149 3.67 -11.64 -0.01
C GLY A 149 2.17 -11.39 -0.07
N VAL A 150 1.42 -12.29 0.56
CA VAL A 150 -0.04 -12.28 0.57
C VAL A 150 -0.62 -11.07 1.33
N PRO A 151 -1.82 -10.59 0.96
CA PRO A 151 -2.40 -9.39 1.57
C PRO A 151 -2.66 -9.53 3.07
N GLU A 152 -2.83 -8.43 3.78
CA GLU A 152 -3.28 -8.40 5.17
C GLU A 152 -4.80 -8.60 5.31
N VAL A 153 -5.23 -9.08 6.47
CA VAL A 153 -6.65 -9.17 6.84
C VAL A 153 -7.17 -7.78 7.20
N PRO A 154 -8.23 -7.28 6.53
CA PRO A 154 -8.69 -5.91 6.70
C PRO A 154 -9.93 -5.78 7.58
N ILE A 155 -10.06 -4.61 8.19
CA ILE A 155 -11.30 -4.04 8.72
C ILE A 155 -11.41 -2.62 8.17
N VAL A 156 -12.46 -2.34 7.39
CA VAL A 156 -12.77 -1.00 6.87
C VAL A 156 -13.70 -0.24 7.80
N ASP A 157 -13.51 1.06 7.85
CA ASP A 157 -14.29 2.02 8.63
C ASP A 157 -15.79 1.75 8.75
N VAL A 158 -16.51 1.56 7.64
CA VAL A 158 -17.97 1.42 7.60
C VAL A 158 -18.50 0.13 8.22
N ASP A 159 -17.66 -0.90 8.27
CA ASP A 159 -18.03 -2.21 8.85
C ASP A 159 -17.89 -2.26 10.37
N ILE A 160 -17.19 -1.27 10.95
CA ILE A 160 -16.93 -1.23 12.38
C ILE A 160 -18.21 -0.82 13.11
N GLU A 161 -18.62 -1.66 14.04
CA GLU A 161 -19.67 -1.32 14.98
C GLU A 161 -19.11 -0.42 16.08
N PRO A 162 -19.69 0.77 16.31
CA PRO A 162 -19.31 1.62 17.43
C PRO A 162 -19.66 0.92 18.75
N ILE A 163 -19.01 1.31 19.84
CA ILE A 163 -19.47 0.90 21.18
C ILE A 163 -20.85 1.52 21.49
N ALA A 164 -21.55 0.99 22.50
CA ALA A 164 -22.86 1.48 22.90
C ALA A 164 -22.87 3.01 23.10
N GLU A 165 -23.92 3.68 22.64
CA GLU A 165 -24.08 5.15 22.65
C GLU A 165 -23.14 5.95 21.72
N HIS A 166 -22.28 5.29 20.94
CA HIS A 166 -21.43 5.93 19.93
C HIS A 166 -21.97 5.66 18.52
N SER A 167 -21.56 6.48 17.56
CA SER A 167 -21.96 6.39 16.15
C SER A 167 -20.74 6.19 15.26
N ASN A 168 -20.92 5.45 14.16
CA ASN A 168 -19.90 5.32 13.12
C ASN A 168 -20.11 6.43 12.05
N PRO A 169 -19.26 7.49 12.04
CA PRO A 169 -19.40 8.63 11.12
C PRO A 169 -19.07 8.30 9.66
N PHE A 170 -18.54 7.11 9.38
CA PHE A 170 -18.20 6.70 8.02
C PHE A 170 -19.40 6.12 7.26
N ARG A 171 -20.48 5.73 7.96
CA ARG A 171 -21.68 5.17 7.34
C ARG A 171 -22.47 6.26 6.57
N PRO A 172 -22.96 5.99 5.34
CA PRO A 172 -23.81 6.93 4.63
C PRO A 172 -25.04 7.32 5.47
N GLY A 173 -25.38 8.60 5.49
CA GLY A 173 -26.50 9.11 6.28
C GLY A 173 -26.17 9.40 7.75
N VAL A 174 -24.99 9.03 8.24
CA VAL A 174 -24.51 9.43 9.56
C VAL A 174 -23.69 10.71 9.46
N ARG A 175 -23.84 11.60 10.45
CA ARG A 175 -23.05 12.83 10.51
C ARG A 175 -21.59 12.54 10.85
N ARG A 176 -20.66 13.23 10.17
CA ARG A 176 -19.21 13.11 10.37
C ARG A 176 -18.67 13.87 11.58
N ASP A 177 -19.48 14.77 12.14
CA ASP A 177 -19.14 15.62 13.29
C ASP A 177 -19.77 15.12 14.61
N VAL A 178 -20.24 13.87 14.65
CA VAL A 178 -20.69 13.23 15.90
C VAL A 178 -19.57 13.21 16.92
N GLN A 179 -19.91 13.53 18.18
CA GLN A 179 -18.93 13.61 19.26
C GLN A 179 -18.64 12.23 19.86
N LYS A 180 -19.66 11.39 20.03
CA LYS A 180 -19.51 10.01 20.51
C LYS A 180 -19.19 9.09 19.34
N ARG A 181 -17.91 8.75 19.17
CA ARG A 181 -17.38 8.05 17.98
C ARG A 181 -16.30 6.98 18.29
N HIS A 182 -16.51 6.20 19.33
CA HIS A 182 -15.53 5.24 19.84
C HIS A 182 -15.84 3.84 19.33
N TYR A 183 -14.81 3.04 19.13
CA TYR A 183 -14.90 1.65 18.70
C TYR A 183 -13.90 0.79 19.46
N GLN A 184 -14.17 -0.51 19.50
CA GLN A 184 -13.21 -1.53 19.92
C GLN A 184 -13.15 -2.60 18.84
N LEU A 185 -11.95 -2.91 18.37
CA LEU A 185 -11.66 -3.99 17.43
C LEU A 185 -10.92 -5.12 18.12
N THR A 186 -11.10 -6.35 17.63
CA THR A 186 -10.47 -7.54 18.18
C THR A 186 -9.96 -8.48 17.11
N TRP A 187 -8.88 -9.19 17.40
CA TRP A 187 -8.37 -10.27 16.57
C TRP A 187 -8.04 -11.49 17.42
N THR A 188 -8.32 -12.69 16.89
CA THR A 188 -7.82 -13.93 17.48
C THR A 188 -6.62 -14.39 16.66
N LEU A 189 -5.46 -14.54 17.30
CA LEU A 189 -4.25 -15.01 16.64
C LEU A 189 -4.32 -16.52 16.43
N THR A 190 -4.20 -17.01 15.21
CA THR A 190 -4.39 -18.43 14.90
C THR A 190 -3.57 -18.89 13.69
N MET A 191 -3.50 -20.20 13.52
CA MET A 191 -3.05 -20.85 12.30
C MET A 191 -4.24 -21.20 11.42
N GLY A 192 -4.01 -21.28 10.11
CA GLY A 192 -4.96 -21.81 9.14
C GLY A 192 -5.05 -20.97 7.87
N ASP A 193 -5.88 -21.46 6.96
CA ASP A 193 -6.19 -20.78 5.69
C ASP A 193 -6.99 -19.51 5.98
N GLY A 194 -6.37 -18.36 5.75
CA GLY A 194 -6.97 -17.05 5.99
C GLY A 194 -8.33 -16.88 5.29
N PRO A 195 -8.43 -17.11 3.96
CA PRO A 195 -9.70 -16.99 3.26
C PRO A 195 -10.81 -17.89 3.78
N GLN A 196 -10.49 -19.09 4.29
CA GLN A 196 -11.47 -19.98 4.91
C GLN A 196 -11.93 -19.46 6.27
N LEU A 197 -10.99 -18.98 7.09
CA LEU A 197 -11.27 -18.47 8.44
C LEU A 197 -11.97 -17.11 8.43
N GLU A 198 -11.69 -16.26 7.44
CA GLU A 198 -12.12 -14.87 7.43
C GLU A 198 -12.78 -14.46 6.11
N PRO A 199 -14.12 -14.40 6.05
CA PRO A 199 -14.84 -13.92 4.87
C PRO A 199 -14.47 -12.50 4.44
N ALA A 200 -14.14 -11.59 5.37
CA ALA A 200 -13.69 -10.23 5.06
C ALA A 200 -12.37 -10.18 4.30
N TYR A 201 -11.64 -11.30 4.25
CA TYR A 201 -10.37 -11.38 3.54
C TYR A 201 -10.55 -11.66 2.04
N ARG A 202 -11.78 -11.85 1.55
CA ARG A 202 -12.06 -12.28 0.17
C ARG A 202 -12.34 -11.10 -0.77
N PRO A 203 -11.70 -11.05 -1.96
CA PRO A 203 -12.04 -10.08 -3.00
C PRO A 203 -13.43 -10.36 -3.61
N PRO A 204 -14.03 -9.38 -4.32
CA PRO A 204 -13.55 -8.00 -4.47
C PRO A 204 -13.90 -7.13 -3.26
N TYR A 205 -14.71 -7.63 -2.33
CA TYR A 205 -15.32 -6.81 -1.31
C TYR A 205 -14.35 -6.44 -0.21
N PHE A 206 -13.59 -7.42 0.28
CA PHE A 206 -12.74 -7.29 1.46
C PHE A 206 -13.50 -6.75 2.68
N ARG A 207 -14.73 -7.23 2.90
CA ARG A 207 -15.67 -6.69 3.89
C ARG A 207 -16.44 -7.78 4.60
N ALA A 208 -16.68 -7.56 5.89
CA ALA A 208 -17.67 -8.26 6.68
C ALA A 208 -18.05 -7.34 7.85
N PRO A 209 -19.33 -7.21 8.23
CA PRO A 209 -19.71 -6.42 9.39
C PRO A 209 -19.09 -6.98 10.67
N GLY A 210 -18.88 -6.11 11.65
CA GLY A 210 -18.43 -6.50 12.99
C GLY A 210 -16.96 -6.27 13.26
N ASN A 211 -16.60 -6.46 14.52
CA ASN A 211 -15.36 -5.94 15.11
C ASN A 211 -14.29 -7.01 15.35
N HIS A 212 -14.51 -8.24 14.89
CA HIS A 212 -13.61 -9.38 15.12
C HIS A 212 -13.07 -9.94 13.81
N ARG A 213 -11.79 -10.32 13.81
CA ARG A 213 -11.12 -11.03 12.71
C ARG A 213 -10.15 -12.10 13.23
N TYR A 214 -9.69 -12.97 12.35
CA TYR A 214 -8.54 -13.85 12.61
C TYR A 214 -7.26 -13.28 11.99
N ALA A 215 -6.14 -13.42 12.69
CA ALA A 215 -4.84 -12.90 12.26
C ALA A 215 -3.68 -13.78 12.77
N SER A 216 -2.44 -13.37 12.51
CA SER A 216 -1.25 -13.92 13.19
C SER A 216 -0.23 -12.82 13.46
N ALA A 217 0.42 -12.89 14.62
CA ALA A 217 1.58 -12.07 14.98
C ALA A 217 2.92 -12.79 14.74
N LEU A 218 2.88 -14.02 14.22
CA LEU A 218 4.04 -14.81 13.80
C LEU A 218 3.87 -15.19 12.33
N VAL A 219 4.89 -14.92 11.51
CA VAL A 219 4.83 -15.13 10.06
C VAL A 219 6.02 -15.93 9.53
N TYR A 220 5.79 -16.61 8.41
CA TYR A 220 6.82 -17.27 7.61
C TYR A 220 7.17 -16.41 6.39
N GLN A 221 8.45 -16.13 6.20
CA GLN A 221 8.89 -15.11 5.25
C GLN A 221 9.38 -15.66 3.90
N GLY A 222 9.58 -16.97 3.79
CA GLY A 222 10.10 -17.60 2.58
C GLY A 222 11.58 -17.30 2.30
N PRO A 223 12.03 -17.45 1.04
CA PRO A 223 13.46 -17.52 0.70
C PRO A 223 14.22 -16.19 0.88
N LEU A 224 13.57 -15.03 0.79
CA LEU A 224 14.27 -13.74 0.95
C LEU A 224 14.81 -13.53 2.38
N ALA A 225 14.24 -14.25 3.35
CA ALA A 225 14.65 -14.18 4.73
C ALA A 225 15.62 -15.30 5.15
N ASP A 226 15.79 -16.34 4.32
CA ASP A 226 16.62 -17.50 4.64
C ASP A 226 18.12 -17.16 4.49
N PRO A 227 18.94 -17.35 5.54
CA PRO A 227 20.40 -17.21 5.46
C PRO A 227 21.07 -18.04 4.36
N LYS A 228 20.46 -19.17 3.97
CA LYS A 228 20.97 -20.07 2.92
C LYS A 228 20.55 -19.65 1.51
N SER A 229 19.68 -18.64 1.38
CA SER A 229 19.17 -18.21 0.08
C SER A 229 20.27 -17.59 -0.79
N LYS A 230 20.36 -18.11 -2.02
CA LYS A 230 21.29 -17.63 -3.05
C LYS A 230 20.72 -16.47 -3.87
N TRP A 231 19.46 -16.08 -3.64
CA TRP A 231 18.90 -14.90 -4.29
C TRP A 231 19.55 -13.61 -3.77
N GLY A 232 19.78 -12.66 -4.68
CA GLY A 232 20.71 -11.55 -4.49
C GLY A 232 20.26 -10.46 -3.51
N PHE A 233 18.98 -10.41 -3.16
CA PHE A 233 18.42 -9.45 -2.19
C PHE A 233 17.62 -10.17 -1.09
N GLY A 234 17.26 -9.44 -0.04
CA GLY A 234 16.60 -9.97 1.15
C GLY A 234 17.49 -9.88 2.39
N HIS A 235 16.87 -9.78 3.57
CA HIS A 235 17.60 -9.50 4.82
C HIS A 235 18.36 -10.73 5.36
N LYS A 236 18.01 -11.95 4.95
CA LYS A 236 18.72 -13.20 5.27
C LYS A 236 19.00 -13.44 6.77
N ARG A 237 18.08 -12.97 7.65
CA ARG A 237 18.23 -13.05 9.11
C ARG A 237 17.61 -14.32 9.71
N GLY A 238 16.60 -14.89 9.03
CA GLY A 238 15.83 -16.04 9.49
C GLY A 238 14.40 -16.01 8.94
N VAL A 239 13.85 -17.19 8.65
CA VAL A 239 12.54 -17.36 7.98
C VAL A 239 11.33 -17.04 8.87
N TRP A 240 11.51 -16.96 10.19
CA TRP A 240 10.48 -16.62 11.17
C TRP A 240 10.57 -15.15 11.56
N ASN A 241 9.45 -14.44 11.57
CA ASN A 241 9.39 -13.02 11.97
C ASN A 241 8.09 -12.70 12.72
N MET A 242 8.05 -11.52 13.32
CA MET A 242 6.82 -10.94 13.84
C MET A 242 5.91 -10.45 12.70
N GLY A 243 4.61 -10.33 12.97
CA GLY A 243 3.62 -9.84 12.02
C GLY A 243 3.66 -8.33 11.80
N SER A 244 2.66 -7.78 11.10
CA SER A 244 2.45 -6.33 11.02
C SER A 244 1.02 -5.96 11.36
N PHE A 245 0.86 -4.72 11.85
CA PHE A 245 -0.42 -4.14 12.21
C PHE A 245 -0.42 -2.68 11.75
N TRP A 246 -1.30 -2.37 10.81
CA TRP A 246 -1.40 -1.07 10.14
C TRP A 246 -2.71 -0.39 10.50
N VAL A 247 -2.67 0.92 10.65
CA VAL A 247 -3.83 1.81 10.61
C VAL A 247 -3.54 2.89 9.58
N ARG A 248 -4.49 3.18 8.67
CA ARG A 248 -4.28 4.22 7.64
C ARG A 248 -5.43 5.20 7.62
N TYR A 249 -5.12 6.49 7.59
CA TYR A 249 -6.09 7.57 7.43
C TYR A 249 -5.89 8.22 6.07
N TYR A 250 -6.83 8.07 5.15
CA TYR A 250 -6.76 8.71 3.83
C TYR A 250 -7.58 10.00 3.81
N ALA A 251 -6.98 11.04 3.25
CA ALA A 251 -7.52 12.39 3.19
C ALA A 251 -8.08 12.88 4.55
N PRO A 252 -7.24 12.98 5.62
CA PRO A 252 -7.67 13.56 6.90
C PRO A 252 -8.23 14.97 6.73
N ASP A 253 -9.28 15.34 7.45
CA ASP A 253 -9.90 16.66 7.32
C ASP A 253 -8.87 17.77 7.63
N LEU A 254 -8.86 18.86 6.86
CA LEU A 254 -7.84 19.91 6.97
C LEU A 254 -7.72 20.47 8.39
N LYS A 255 -8.87 20.73 9.04
CA LYS A 255 -8.93 21.31 10.39
C LYS A 255 -8.58 20.30 11.49
N ALA A 256 -8.73 19.01 11.24
CA ALA A 256 -8.43 17.96 12.21
C ALA A 256 -6.93 17.59 12.24
N GLY A 257 -6.17 18.02 11.22
CA GLY A 257 -4.76 17.70 11.08
C GLY A 257 -4.53 16.25 10.63
N PRO A 258 -3.26 15.86 10.45
CA PRO A 258 -2.92 14.57 9.82
C PRO A 258 -3.31 13.35 10.64
N LEU A 259 -3.46 13.48 11.96
CA LEU A 259 -3.91 12.39 12.83
C LEU A 259 -5.45 12.30 12.93
N GLY A 260 -6.20 13.09 12.15
CA GLY A 260 -7.66 13.02 12.13
C GLY A 260 -8.32 13.54 13.41
N GLY A 261 -7.63 14.35 14.21
CA GLY A 261 -8.21 15.06 15.36
C GLY A 261 -8.67 14.16 16.52
N VAL A 262 -8.18 12.93 16.60
CA VAL A 262 -8.52 11.96 17.66
C VAL A 262 -7.27 11.42 18.35
N PRO A 263 -7.38 10.86 19.58
CA PRO A 263 -6.28 10.17 20.22
C PRO A 263 -5.76 8.99 19.38
N LEU A 264 -4.48 8.67 19.54
CA LEU A 264 -3.93 7.45 18.94
C LEU A 264 -4.62 6.22 19.56
N PRO A 265 -4.96 5.20 18.76
CA PRO A 265 -5.59 4.00 19.27
C PRO A 265 -4.65 3.23 20.21
N LYS A 266 -5.20 2.60 21.24
CA LYS A 266 -4.44 1.79 22.22
C LYS A 266 -4.62 0.31 21.90
N VAL A 267 -3.52 -0.45 21.89
CA VAL A 267 -3.53 -1.90 21.66
C VAL A 267 -3.16 -2.66 22.94
N LEU A 268 -3.91 -3.71 23.25
CA LEU A 268 -3.65 -4.65 24.35
C LEU A 268 -3.82 -6.09 23.88
N TYR A 269 -3.14 -7.02 24.56
CA TYR A 269 -3.23 -8.45 24.32
C TYR A 269 -3.81 -9.17 25.55
N GLU A 270 -4.55 -10.25 25.33
CA GLU A 270 -5.09 -11.13 26.37
C GLU A 270 -4.85 -12.59 25.96
N LEU A 271 -4.12 -13.35 26.78
CA LEU A 271 -3.95 -14.79 26.57
C LEU A 271 -5.29 -15.53 26.74
N PRO A 272 -5.45 -16.75 26.18
CA PRO A 272 -6.65 -17.58 26.40
C PRO A 272 -6.99 -17.82 27.88
N THR A 273 -5.98 -17.76 28.75
CA THR A 273 -6.08 -17.93 30.21
C THR A 273 -6.45 -16.64 30.96
N GLY A 274 -6.58 -15.50 30.26
CA GLY A 274 -7.06 -14.22 30.80
C GLY A 274 -5.98 -13.22 31.19
N GLU A 275 -4.70 -13.59 31.15
CA GLU A 275 -3.58 -12.69 31.41
C GLU A 275 -3.49 -11.58 30.34
N ARG A 276 -3.57 -10.33 30.77
CA ARG A 276 -3.46 -9.15 29.90
C ARG A 276 -2.08 -8.52 29.92
N PHE A 277 -1.57 -8.19 28.73
CA PHE A 277 -0.23 -7.64 28.56
C PHE A 277 -0.13 -6.82 27.26
N PHE A 278 1.02 -6.19 27.06
CA PHE A 278 1.50 -5.76 25.76
C PHE A 278 2.99 -6.08 25.64
N LEU A 279 3.44 -6.46 24.45
CA LEU A 279 4.86 -6.71 24.17
C LEU A 279 5.42 -5.49 23.46
N ALA A 280 6.20 -4.68 24.18
CA ALA A 280 6.84 -3.48 23.65
C ALA A 280 8.29 -3.76 23.25
N ALA A 281 8.81 -2.98 22.31
CA ALA A 281 10.24 -2.88 22.01
C ALA A 281 10.62 -1.41 21.80
N ASN A 282 11.91 -1.10 21.95
CA ASN A 282 12.45 0.15 21.48
C ASN A 282 12.59 0.11 19.95
N PHE A 283 11.80 0.94 19.27
CA PHE A 283 11.81 1.10 17.82
C PHE A 283 12.31 2.46 17.34
N GLN A 284 12.95 3.27 18.19
CA GLN A 284 13.41 4.61 17.82
C GLN A 284 14.34 4.62 16.60
N GLU A 285 15.19 3.59 16.46
CA GLU A 285 16.10 3.50 15.31
C GLU A 285 15.37 3.11 14.01
N VAL A 286 14.33 2.29 14.11
CA VAL A 286 13.41 2.01 13.00
C VAL A 286 12.69 3.30 12.62
N GLU A 287 12.11 4.01 13.58
CA GLU A 287 11.40 5.27 13.37
C GLU A 287 12.29 6.32 12.69
N LYS A 288 13.52 6.53 13.19
CA LYS A 288 14.51 7.42 12.56
C LYS A 288 14.80 7.02 11.12
N THR A 289 14.90 5.72 10.84
CA THR A 289 15.20 5.26 9.49
C THR A 289 14.01 5.47 8.55
N VAL A 290 12.81 5.04 8.94
CA VAL A 290 11.62 5.19 8.09
C VAL A 290 11.25 6.66 7.87
N ASN A 291 11.58 7.52 8.85
CA ASN A 291 11.38 8.96 8.78
C ASN A 291 12.57 9.75 8.23
N LYS A 292 13.63 9.07 7.80
CA LYS A 292 14.78 9.71 7.14
C LYS A 292 14.33 10.46 5.89
N THR A 293 14.94 11.62 5.68
CA THR A 293 14.71 12.46 4.51
C THR A 293 15.94 12.61 3.64
N ARG A 294 15.74 12.84 2.34
CA ARG A 294 16.77 13.34 1.43
C ARG A 294 16.19 14.46 0.56
N PRO A 295 16.98 15.46 0.16
CA PRO A 295 16.55 16.42 -0.85
C PRO A 295 16.35 15.70 -2.20
N VAL A 296 15.50 16.26 -3.06
CA VAL A 296 15.39 15.81 -4.45
C VAL A 296 16.74 15.92 -5.15
N GLN A 297 17.14 14.85 -5.84
CA GLN A 297 18.37 14.86 -6.63
C GLN A 297 18.05 15.32 -8.05
N SER A 298 18.64 16.46 -8.44
CA SER A 298 18.45 17.01 -9.79
C SER A 298 19.11 16.11 -10.83
N THR A 299 18.42 15.89 -11.93
CA THR A 299 18.96 15.15 -13.09
C THR A 299 18.53 15.84 -14.40
N PRO A 300 19.31 15.74 -15.49
CA PRO A 300 19.07 16.49 -16.73
C PRO A 300 17.75 16.10 -17.42
N GLY A 301 17.21 16.95 -18.28
CA GLY A 301 16.05 16.57 -19.10
C GLY A 301 16.42 15.51 -20.13
N ALA A 302 15.48 14.63 -20.48
CA ALA A 302 15.65 13.66 -21.56
C ALA A 302 14.33 13.47 -22.31
N GLU A 303 14.39 13.00 -23.55
CA GLU A 303 13.18 12.62 -24.28
C GLU A 303 12.67 11.24 -23.83
N PRO A 304 11.35 11.00 -23.86
CA PRO A 304 10.77 9.71 -23.54
C PRO A 304 11.34 8.58 -24.41
N SER A 305 11.69 7.45 -23.80
CA SER A 305 12.09 6.24 -24.51
C SER A 305 10.89 5.53 -25.16
N LYS A 306 11.16 4.50 -25.98
CA LYS A 306 10.11 3.65 -26.58
C LYS A 306 9.23 2.94 -25.54
N PHE A 307 9.73 2.74 -24.31
CA PHE A 307 9.03 2.03 -23.24
C PHE A 307 8.04 2.90 -22.46
N GLU A 308 8.00 4.19 -22.76
CA GLU A 308 7.11 5.19 -22.14
C GLU A 308 6.45 6.09 -23.18
N GLY A 309 6.56 5.71 -24.47
CA GLY A 309 6.14 6.50 -25.62
C GLY A 309 4.63 6.56 -25.86
N PRO A 310 4.19 7.09 -27.01
CA PRO A 310 2.80 7.43 -27.31
C PRO A 310 1.81 6.25 -27.28
N LYS A 311 2.29 5.01 -27.38
CA LYS A 311 1.46 3.80 -27.35
C LYS A 311 1.36 3.16 -25.95
N VAL A 312 2.19 3.59 -24.99
CA VAL A 312 2.32 2.94 -23.68
C VAL A 312 1.40 3.58 -22.65
N GLY A 313 0.37 2.84 -22.26
CA GLY A 313 -0.60 3.18 -21.22
C GLY A 313 -0.10 2.79 -19.82
N TRP A 314 -0.96 2.14 -19.05
CA TRP A 314 -0.75 1.88 -17.62
C TRP A 314 -0.68 0.39 -17.32
N ASN A 315 0.22 0.03 -16.42
CA ASN A 315 0.29 -1.27 -15.77
C ASN A 315 -0.78 -1.34 -14.68
N HIS A 316 -1.43 -2.49 -14.55
CA HIS A 316 -2.20 -2.82 -13.36
C HIS A 316 -1.24 -3.45 -12.34
N ASP A 317 -1.12 -2.88 -11.15
CA ASP A 317 -0.12 -3.34 -10.19
C ASP A 317 -0.68 -4.38 -9.22
N PHE A 318 0.00 -5.51 -9.04
CA PHE A 318 -0.38 -6.57 -8.08
C PHE A 318 0.46 -6.59 -6.81
N ASP A 319 1.74 -6.22 -6.92
CA ASP A 319 2.63 -5.88 -5.80
C ASP A 319 3.85 -5.12 -6.34
N ILE A 320 4.65 -4.56 -5.42
CA ILE A 320 5.85 -3.77 -5.77
C ILE A 320 6.90 -4.64 -6.49
N LEU A 321 7.12 -5.87 -6.04
CA LEU A 321 8.14 -6.75 -6.60
C LEU A 321 7.73 -7.27 -7.99
N HIS A 322 6.48 -7.66 -8.17
CA HIS A 322 5.91 -8.10 -9.45
C HIS A 322 6.04 -7.02 -10.52
N GLY A 323 5.66 -5.77 -10.19
CA GLY A 323 5.79 -4.64 -11.10
C GLY A 323 7.26 -4.35 -11.44
N ALA A 324 8.14 -4.36 -10.44
CA ALA A 324 9.57 -4.16 -10.64
C ALA A 324 10.20 -5.25 -11.52
N LEU A 325 9.86 -6.51 -11.29
CA LEU A 325 10.33 -7.64 -12.11
C LEU A 325 9.83 -7.51 -13.54
N ALA A 326 8.54 -7.24 -13.77
CA ALA A 326 8.01 -7.06 -15.12
C ALA A 326 8.75 -5.94 -15.87
N ALA A 327 8.97 -4.79 -15.21
CA ALA A 327 9.72 -3.68 -15.78
C ALA A 327 11.19 -4.06 -16.11
N ILE A 328 11.86 -4.82 -15.23
CA ILE A 328 13.22 -5.32 -15.48
C ILE A 328 13.25 -6.20 -16.74
N PHE A 329 12.34 -7.19 -16.85
CA PHE A 329 12.27 -8.11 -17.98
C PHE A 329 12.02 -7.37 -19.31
N GLU A 330 11.05 -6.45 -19.33
CA GLU A 330 10.77 -5.61 -20.48
C GLU A 330 12.01 -4.77 -20.89
N THR A 331 12.71 -4.20 -19.92
CA THR A 331 13.87 -3.32 -20.16
C THR A 331 15.08 -4.08 -20.72
N VAL A 332 15.34 -5.30 -20.25
CA VAL A 332 16.45 -6.14 -20.74
C VAL A 332 16.08 -6.97 -21.97
N GLY A 333 14.86 -6.83 -22.50
CA GLY A 333 14.42 -7.53 -23.71
C GLY A 333 14.06 -9.01 -23.51
N LYS A 334 13.90 -9.47 -22.25
CA LYS A 334 13.44 -10.82 -21.92
C LYS A 334 11.92 -10.90 -21.98
N THR A 335 11.37 -10.93 -23.19
CA THR A 335 9.92 -10.81 -23.43
C THR A 335 9.27 -12.04 -24.07
N SER A 336 10.01 -13.13 -24.28
CA SER A 336 9.46 -14.37 -24.85
C SER A 336 8.49 -15.06 -23.88
N ASP A 337 7.70 -16.02 -24.37
CA ASP A 337 6.81 -16.81 -23.51
C ASP A 337 7.59 -17.62 -22.45
N ALA A 338 8.79 -18.08 -22.80
CA ALA A 338 9.69 -18.75 -21.87
C ALA A 338 10.22 -17.80 -20.79
N ASP A 339 10.58 -16.57 -21.17
CA ASP A 339 10.98 -15.54 -20.20
C ASP A 339 9.83 -15.20 -19.24
N LYS A 340 8.62 -15.03 -19.78
CA LYS A 340 7.44 -14.77 -18.95
C LYS A 340 7.13 -15.94 -18.03
N ALA A 341 7.28 -17.18 -18.49
CA ALA A 341 7.14 -18.37 -17.65
C ALA A 341 8.15 -18.39 -16.50
N TYR A 342 9.42 -18.14 -16.81
CA TYR A 342 10.45 -18.00 -15.79
C TYR A 342 10.11 -16.87 -14.79
N GLY A 343 9.62 -15.72 -15.28
CA GLY A 343 9.17 -14.61 -14.43
C GLY A 343 8.03 -14.99 -13.47
N ARG A 344 7.05 -15.77 -13.93
CA ARG A 344 5.98 -16.31 -13.05
C ARG A 344 6.55 -17.18 -11.93
N GLU A 345 7.50 -18.06 -12.24
CA GLU A 345 8.16 -18.92 -11.25
C GLU A 345 9.00 -18.10 -10.24
N VAL A 346 9.64 -17.01 -10.70
CA VAL A 346 10.34 -16.08 -9.81
C VAL A 346 9.37 -15.41 -8.84
N VAL A 347 8.26 -14.85 -9.34
CA VAL A 347 7.24 -14.22 -8.48
C VAL A 347 6.69 -15.24 -7.48
N LEU A 348 6.34 -16.45 -7.94
CA LEU A 348 5.85 -17.52 -7.08
C LEU A 348 6.86 -17.91 -6.01
N GLY A 349 8.11 -18.17 -6.40
CA GLY A 349 9.19 -18.55 -5.49
C GLY A 349 9.48 -17.49 -4.42
N LEU A 350 9.41 -16.21 -4.77
CA LEU A 350 9.75 -15.11 -3.85
C LEU A 350 8.60 -14.66 -2.96
N THR A 351 7.36 -14.74 -3.45
CA THR A 351 6.21 -14.09 -2.80
C THR A 351 5.09 -15.06 -2.44
N SER A 352 5.18 -16.34 -2.83
CA SER A 352 4.09 -17.33 -2.80
C SER A 352 2.82 -16.90 -3.55
N ARG A 353 2.93 -15.98 -4.51
CA ARG A 353 1.79 -15.45 -5.27
C ARG A 353 1.86 -15.80 -6.73
N GLY A 354 0.69 -15.86 -7.37
CA GLY A 354 0.56 -16.11 -8.78
C GLY A 354 -0.88 -16.38 -9.17
N THR A 355 -1.20 -16.21 -10.45
CA THR A 355 -2.58 -16.39 -10.97
C THR A 355 -3.11 -17.82 -10.79
N GLN A 356 -2.21 -18.81 -10.72
CA GLN A 356 -2.54 -20.22 -10.52
C GLN A 356 -2.50 -20.67 -9.05
N GLN A 357 -2.19 -19.78 -8.10
CA GLN A 357 -2.20 -20.14 -6.68
C GLN A 357 -3.61 -20.25 -6.13
N PRO A 358 -3.85 -21.07 -5.09
CA PRO A 358 -5.07 -20.96 -4.31
C PRO A 358 -5.13 -19.59 -3.60
N PRO A 359 -6.33 -19.12 -3.20
CA PRO A 359 -6.46 -18.01 -2.28
C PRO A 359 -5.62 -18.19 -1.00
N PRO A 360 -5.02 -17.11 -0.46
CA PRO A 360 -5.01 -15.73 -0.95
C PRO A 360 -3.89 -15.45 -1.97
N GLY A 361 -3.09 -16.45 -2.36
CA GLY A 361 -1.95 -16.28 -3.26
C GLY A 361 -2.28 -15.74 -4.65
N ASN A 362 -3.55 -15.85 -5.08
CA ASN A 362 -4.06 -15.32 -6.35
C ASN A 362 -4.87 -14.02 -6.22
N TYR A 363 -4.97 -13.41 -5.05
CA TYR A 363 -5.64 -12.12 -4.88
C TYR A 363 -4.85 -11.00 -5.55
N GLU A 364 -5.52 -9.94 -6.04
CA GLU A 364 -4.86 -8.79 -6.68
C GLU A 364 -3.97 -8.03 -5.70
N SER A 365 -4.47 -7.74 -4.50
CA SER A 365 -3.72 -7.01 -3.49
C SER A 365 -2.65 -7.88 -2.83
N SER A 366 -1.65 -7.21 -2.24
CA SER A 366 -0.49 -7.80 -1.60
C SER A 366 -0.25 -7.19 -0.23
N THR A 367 0.70 -7.77 0.49
CA THR A 367 1.27 -7.14 1.69
C THR A 367 1.63 -5.67 1.45
N SER A 368 1.57 -4.85 2.50
CA SER A 368 1.89 -3.41 2.59
C SER A 368 0.86 -2.46 1.96
N ARG A 369 -0.02 -2.96 1.08
CA ARG A 369 -0.99 -2.13 0.35
C ARG A 369 -2.25 -1.87 1.15
N CYS A 370 -2.95 -0.78 0.84
CA CYS A 370 -4.33 -0.65 1.27
C CYS A 370 -5.18 -1.52 0.34
N ILE A 371 -5.79 -2.59 0.86
CA ILE A 371 -6.50 -3.58 0.05
C ILE A 371 -7.74 -3.03 -0.67
N TYR A 372 -8.23 -1.89 -0.21
CA TYR A 372 -9.34 -1.15 -0.81
C TYR A 372 -8.91 -0.23 -1.96
N ILE A 373 -7.62 -0.22 -2.32
CA ILE A 373 -7.07 0.60 -3.40
C ILE A 373 -6.59 -0.31 -4.53
N SER A 374 -7.10 -0.07 -5.73
CA SER A 374 -6.51 -0.60 -6.97
C SER A 374 -5.55 0.43 -7.55
N TYR A 375 -4.44 -0.06 -8.10
CA TYR A 375 -3.29 0.76 -8.49
C TYR A 375 -3.01 0.61 -9.98
N LEU A 376 -2.87 1.75 -10.67
CA LEU A 376 -2.32 1.79 -12.02
C LEU A 376 -0.98 2.52 -12.01
N SER A 377 0.05 2.00 -12.68
CA SER A 377 1.35 2.66 -12.75
C SER A 377 1.92 2.79 -14.16
N ARG A 378 2.78 3.79 -14.36
CA ARG A 378 3.66 3.88 -15.53
C ARG A 378 4.85 4.80 -15.26
N GLY A 379 5.96 4.58 -15.97
CA GLY A 379 7.05 5.54 -16.05
C GLY A 379 6.72 6.70 -16.98
N MET A 380 7.32 7.86 -16.73
CA MET A 380 7.34 8.99 -17.64
C MET A 380 8.65 9.78 -17.49
N THR A 381 9.09 10.38 -18.58
CA THR A 381 10.30 11.20 -18.67
C THR A 381 9.96 12.52 -19.36
N ILE A 382 10.53 13.64 -18.92
CA ILE A 382 10.36 14.92 -19.60
C ILE A 382 11.70 15.59 -19.92
N ASN A 383 11.74 16.29 -21.06
CA ASN A 383 12.87 17.14 -21.44
C ASN A 383 12.62 18.61 -21.08
N LYS A 384 13.68 19.42 -21.17
CA LYS A 384 13.57 20.88 -21.01
C LYS A 384 12.65 21.47 -22.09
N GLY A 385 11.80 22.42 -21.70
CA GLY A 385 10.83 23.07 -22.59
C GLY A 385 9.65 22.19 -23.00
N LYS A 386 9.51 21.01 -22.38
CA LYS A 386 8.44 20.05 -22.63
C LYS A 386 7.51 19.94 -21.43
N VAL A 387 6.29 19.49 -21.70
CA VAL A 387 5.27 19.21 -20.69
C VAL A 387 4.68 17.83 -20.94
N ALA A 388 4.41 17.11 -19.87
CA ALA A 388 3.57 15.92 -19.92
C ALA A 388 2.17 16.31 -19.46
N VAL A 389 1.14 15.91 -20.21
CA VAL A 389 -0.25 16.25 -19.89
C VAL A 389 -1.01 14.95 -19.67
N LEU A 390 -1.76 14.88 -18.57
CA LEU A 390 -2.73 13.83 -18.33
C LEU A 390 -4.14 14.37 -18.60
N THR A 391 -4.87 13.65 -19.44
CA THR A 391 -6.31 13.87 -19.63
C THR A 391 -7.09 12.65 -19.15
N GLY A 392 -8.31 12.84 -18.70
CA GLY A 392 -9.16 11.75 -18.23
C GLY A 392 -10.39 12.30 -17.53
N ARG A 393 -11.16 11.41 -16.92
CA ARG A 393 -12.37 11.72 -16.19
C ARG A 393 -12.25 11.27 -14.74
N LEU A 394 -12.56 12.17 -13.81
CA LEU A 394 -12.56 11.87 -12.39
C LEU A 394 -13.83 11.08 -12.03
N PRO A 395 -13.75 9.99 -11.25
CA PRO A 395 -14.92 9.39 -10.63
C PRO A 395 -15.66 10.40 -9.75
N LYS A 396 -16.99 10.28 -9.63
CA LYS A 396 -17.72 11.03 -8.60
C LYS A 396 -17.26 10.55 -7.21
N ILE A 397 -16.64 11.44 -6.46
CA ILE A 397 -16.03 11.15 -5.14
C ILE A 397 -16.66 12.08 -4.09
N PRO A 398 -16.95 11.60 -2.87
CA PRO A 398 -17.43 12.46 -1.79
C PRO A 398 -16.36 13.49 -1.37
N ARG A 399 -16.80 14.73 -1.20
CA ARG A 399 -15.98 15.78 -0.60
C ARG A 399 -16.00 15.66 0.92
N THR A 400 -14.83 15.76 1.54
CA THR A 400 -14.67 15.60 2.99
C THR A 400 -13.61 16.50 3.61
N ARG A 401 -12.70 17.06 2.81
CA ARG A 401 -11.51 17.76 3.30
C ARG A 401 -11.82 19.00 4.12
N GLN A 402 -12.97 19.63 3.91
CA GLN A 402 -13.37 20.84 4.61
C GLN A 402 -14.20 20.55 5.87
N GLY A 403 -14.35 19.28 6.24
CA GLY A 403 -15.15 18.86 7.39
C GLY A 403 -16.64 18.77 7.06
N GLU A 404 -16.97 18.41 5.82
CA GLU A 404 -18.33 18.18 5.36
C GLU A 404 -19.07 17.28 6.35
N VAL A 405 -20.29 17.67 6.72
CA VAL A 405 -21.07 17.03 7.78
C VAL A 405 -21.55 15.63 7.36
N MET A 406 -21.65 15.33 6.07
CA MET A 406 -22.18 14.06 5.56
C MET A 406 -21.22 13.47 4.54
N MET A 407 -20.96 12.18 4.63
CA MET A 407 -20.27 11.47 3.55
C MET A 407 -21.28 11.04 2.48
N GLN A 408 -21.17 11.64 1.30
CA GLN A 408 -21.98 11.25 0.16
C GLN A 408 -21.50 9.90 -0.40
N LYS A 409 -22.39 9.20 -1.11
CA LYS A 409 -22.01 8.04 -1.94
C LYS A 409 -21.24 8.50 -3.18
N GLY A 410 -20.55 7.58 -3.85
CA GLY A 410 -19.75 7.89 -5.03
C GLY A 410 -19.48 6.69 -5.93
N GLN A 411 -18.80 6.93 -7.04
CA GLN A 411 -18.29 5.87 -7.92
C GLN A 411 -16.95 5.31 -7.42
N ALA A 412 -16.20 6.14 -6.69
CA ALA A 412 -15.03 5.76 -5.90
C ALA A 412 -15.04 6.61 -4.62
N ARG A 413 -14.20 6.25 -3.64
CA ARG A 413 -14.11 6.96 -2.37
C ARG A 413 -12.95 7.94 -2.31
N TYR A 414 -11.89 7.68 -3.06
CA TYR A 414 -10.72 8.53 -3.16
C TYR A 414 -9.97 8.25 -4.45
N PHE A 415 -9.40 9.30 -5.05
CA PHE A 415 -8.54 9.21 -6.22
C PHE A 415 -7.31 10.07 -6.02
N SER A 416 -6.15 9.57 -6.44
CA SER A 416 -4.92 10.36 -6.48
C SER A 416 -4.00 9.94 -7.60
N ILE A 417 -3.16 10.88 -8.03
CA ILE A 417 -2.00 10.60 -8.88
C ILE A 417 -0.78 11.10 -8.13
N THR A 418 0.08 10.17 -7.73
CA THR A 418 1.36 10.48 -7.07
C THR A 418 2.50 10.09 -8.01
N SER A 419 3.51 10.95 -8.12
CA SER A 419 4.74 10.63 -8.81
C SER A 419 5.85 10.29 -7.81
N TYR A 420 6.69 9.33 -8.17
CA TYR A 420 7.82 8.87 -7.38
C TYR A 420 9.10 9.01 -8.18
N ALA A 421 10.20 9.35 -7.53
CA ALA A 421 11.51 9.23 -8.17
C ALA A 421 11.76 7.76 -8.51
N ASN A 422 12.36 7.52 -9.68
CA ASN A 422 12.82 6.18 -10.02
C ASN A 422 13.82 5.72 -8.95
N PRO A 423 13.72 4.46 -8.50
CA PRO A 423 14.68 3.93 -7.53
C PRO A 423 16.08 3.92 -8.13
N ASP A 424 17.06 4.32 -7.33
CA ASP A 424 18.45 4.04 -7.64
C ASP A 424 18.70 2.55 -7.36
N TRP A 425 18.80 1.75 -8.42
CA TRP A 425 19.02 0.31 -8.30
C TRP A 425 20.38 -0.04 -7.68
N LEU A 426 21.31 0.92 -7.57
CA LEU A 426 22.59 0.77 -6.90
C LEU A 426 22.54 1.21 -5.43
N ASP A 427 21.56 2.03 -5.01
CA ASP A 427 21.30 2.43 -3.62
C ASP A 427 19.83 2.23 -3.22
N LEU A 428 19.52 1.02 -2.76
CA LEU A 428 18.18 0.68 -2.23
C LEU A 428 17.95 1.17 -0.80
N SER A 429 18.87 1.92 -0.18
CA SER A 429 18.66 2.47 1.17
C SER A 429 17.64 3.61 1.21
N PHE A 430 17.30 4.18 0.04
CA PHE A 430 16.33 5.27 -0.09
C PHE A 430 15.54 5.14 -1.39
N VAL A 431 14.40 4.44 -1.31
CA VAL A 431 13.61 4.07 -2.49
C VAL A 431 12.28 4.81 -2.55
N GLY A 432 11.86 5.16 -3.76
CA GLY A 432 10.50 5.63 -4.05
C GLY A 432 10.03 6.86 -3.27
N PRO A 433 10.81 7.94 -3.13
CA PRO A 433 10.28 9.16 -2.54
C PRO A 433 9.20 9.79 -3.42
N ALA A 434 8.10 10.22 -2.82
CA ALA A 434 7.04 10.96 -3.52
C ALA A 434 7.57 12.35 -3.96
N ILE A 435 7.47 12.67 -5.24
CA ILE A 435 7.96 13.94 -5.83
C ILE A 435 6.84 14.94 -6.05
N SER A 436 5.69 14.46 -6.50
CA SER A 436 4.49 15.27 -6.66
C SER A 436 3.25 14.43 -6.37
N SER A 437 2.16 15.07 -5.95
CA SER A 437 0.89 14.37 -5.76
C SER A 437 -0.27 15.35 -5.90
N VAL A 438 -1.36 14.85 -6.46
CA VAL A 438 -2.67 15.50 -6.45
C VAL A 438 -3.71 14.46 -6.13
N MET A 439 -4.70 14.82 -5.31
CA MET A 439 -5.90 14.01 -5.08
C MET A 439 -7.13 14.68 -5.70
N ASP A 440 -8.24 13.94 -5.79
CA ASP A 440 -9.52 14.38 -6.38
C ASP A 440 -9.92 15.84 -6.11
N GLU A 441 -10.01 16.29 -4.86
CA GLU A 441 -10.41 17.66 -4.50
C GLU A 441 -9.39 18.74 -4.91
N ASP A 442 -8.15 18.37 -5.26
CA ASP A 442 -7.12 19.29 -5.77
C ASP A 442 -7.21 19.46 -7.31
N ILE A 443 -7.95 18.58 -8.00
CA ILE A 443 -8.01 18.51 -9.47
C ILE A 443 -9.18 19.36 -9.99
N VAL A 444 -8.86 20.30 -10.87
CA VAL A 444 -9.86 21.08 -11.60
C VAL A 444 -10.45 20.23 -12.73
N THR A 445 -11.78 20.22 -12.83
CA THR A 445 -12.53 19.49 -13.86
C THR A 445 -13.51 20.41 -14.61
N ASP A 446 -13.91 20.00 -15.82
CA ASP A 446 -15.08 20.55 -16.50
C ASP A 446 -16.41 20.04 -15.89
N ALA A 447 -17.54 20.41 -16.52
CA ALA A 447 -18.88 20.03 -16.07
C ALA A 447 -19.15 18.52 -16.19
N GLU A 448 -18.44 17.82 -17.08
CA GLU A 448 -18.54 16.38 -17.26
C GLU A 448 -17.61 15.62 -16.30
N GLY A 449 -16.72 16.31 -15.58
CA GLY A 449 -15.73 15.74 -14.68
C GLY A 449 -14.41 15.40 -15.38
N ARG A 450 -14.17 15.89 -16.61
CA ARG A 450 -12.91 15.68 -17.32
C ARG A 450 -11.86 16.68 -16.83
N TYR A 451 -10.62 16.24 -16.73
CA TYR A 451 -9.50 17.05 -16.27
C TYR A 451 -8.40 17.18 -17.32
N VAL A 452 -7.62 18.25 -17.16
CA VAL A 452 -6.32 18.45 -17.80
C VAL A 452 -5.30 18.73 -16.70
N ILE A 453 -4.40 17.80 -16.45
CA ILE A 453 -3.30 17.95 -15.49
C ILE A 453 -2.00 18.11 -16.27
N VAL A 454 -1.29 19.22 -16.06
CA VAL A 454 -0.02 19.53 -16.73
C VAL A 454 1.11 19.37 -15.75
N TYR A 455 2.03 18.46 -16.07
CA TYR A 455 3.29 18.28 -15.38
C TYR A 455 4.40 18.96 -16.17
N SER A 456 5.15 19.83 -15.51
CA SER A 456 6.35 20.45 -16.08
C SER A 456 7.30 20.84 -14.96
N ARG A 457 8.56 21.09 -15.31
CA ARG A 457 9.46 21.83 -14.42
C ARG A 457 8.91 23.22 -14.17
N GLN A 458 9.31 23.83 -13.06
CA GLN A 458 8.86 25.16 -12.68
C GLN A 458 9.19 26.21 -13.75
N GLU A 459 10.39 26.18 -14.32
CA GLU A 459 10.83 27.08 -15.40
C GLU A 459 10.06 26.86 -16.72
N ASP A 460 9.54 25.64 -16.91
CA ASP A 460 8.84 25.22 -18.11
C ASP A 460 7.31 25.32 -17.98
N ARG A 461 6.79 25.81 -16.84
CA ARG A 461 5.35 26.01 -16.62
C ARG A 461 4.74 26.86 -17.75
N PRO A 462 3.75 26.34 -18.50
CA PRO A 462 3.03 27.11 -19.50
C PRO A 462 2.28 28.29 -18.89
N LYS A 463 2.25 29.43 -19.57
CA LYS A 463 1.56 30.65 -19.10
C LYS A 463 0.05 30.48 -18.91
N ASN A 464 -0.56 29.49 -19.55
CA ASN A 464 -1.98 29.17 -19.45
C ASN A 464 -2.29 27.98 -18.53
N ALA A 465 -1.31 27.38 -17.84
CA ALA A 465 -1.52 26.25 -16.92
C ALA A 465 -1.97 26.72 -15.52
N TYR A 466 -3.24 27.14 -15.42
CA TYR A 466 -3.87 27.62 -14.19
C TYR A 466 -5.32 27.13 -14.04
N PRO A 467 -5.84 27.01 -12.80
CA PRO A 467 -7.21 26.58 -12.53
C PRO A 467 -8.29 27.35 -13.30
N GLN A 468 -8.17 28.68 -13.41
CA GLN A 468 -9.13 29.50 -14.15
C GLN A 468 -9.20 29.19 -15.65
N ASN A 469 -8.18 28.51 -16.20
CA ASN A 469 -8.13 28.08 -17.59
C ASN A 469 -8.53 26.60 -17.79
N GLY A 470 -9.00 25.93 -16.72
CA GLY A 470 -9.34 24.51 -16.74
C GLY A 470 -8.15 23.57 -16.55
N VAL A 471 -7.02 24.06 -16.03
CA VAL A 471 -5.77 23.30 -15.93
C VAL A 471 -5.28 23.17 -14.49
N THR A 472 -5.03 21.94 -14.06
CA THR A 472 -4.29 21.66 -12.83
C THR A 472 -2.81 21.58 -13.17
N TRP A 473 -1.97 22.47 -12.65
CA TRP A 473 -0.53 22.39 -12.84
C TRP A 473 0.13 21.69 -11.66
N VAL A 474 1.00 20.72 -11.96
CA VAL A 474 1.77 19.97 -10.97
C VAL A 474 3.25 20.14 -11.28
N ASP A 475 4.01 20.53 -10.27
CA ASP A 475 5.45 20.65 -10.40
C ASP A 475 6.10 19.27 -10.57
N TRP A 476 6.76 19.06 -11.71
CA TRP A 476 7.55 17.87 -11.96
C TRP A 476 8.82 17.85 -11.10
N SER A 477 9.25 18.94 -10.48
CA SER A 477 10.54 19.02 -9.80
C SER A 477 11.74 18.84 -10.77
N SER A 478 12.92 18.58 -10.23
CA SER A 478 14.20 18.63 -10.96
C SER A 478 14.69 17.27 -11.48
N THR A 479 13.87 16.22 -11.43
CA THR A 479 14.25 14.89 -11.93
C THR A 479 13.99 14.71 -13.43
N THR A 480 14.63 13.70 -14.03
CA THR A 480 14.49 13.33 -15.45
C THR A 480 13.22 12.53 -15.64
N SER A 481 13.08 11.49 -14.83
CA SER A 481 12.07 10.44 -14.96
C SER A 481 11.40 10.20 -13.61
N GLN A 482 10.13 9.84 -13.67
CA GLN A 482 9.30 9.52 -12.51
C GLN A 482 8.38 8.36 -12.82
N ALA A 483 8.03 7.59 -11.80
CA ALA A 483 6.93 6.64 -11.86
C ALA A 483 5.66 7.33 -11.37
N TRP A 484 4.61 7.36 -12.19
CA TRP A 484 3.28 7.74 -11.75
C TRP A 484 2.53 6.52 -11.23
N VAL A 485 1.80 6.71 -10.13
CA VAL A 485 0.87 5.74 -9.56
C VAL A 485 -0.47 6.43 -9.37
N VAL A 486 -1.51 5.84 -9.94
CA VAL A 486 -2.90 6.24 -9.79
C VAL A 486 -3.55 5.31 -8.77
N ARG A 487 -4.30 5.87 -7.83
CA ARG A 487 -5.05 5.12 -6.81
C ARG A 487 -6.53 5.29 -7.03
N TYR A 488 -7.26 4.18 -7.04
CA TYR A 488 -8.72 4.15 -6.97
C TYR A 488 -9.11 3.46 -5.67
N LEU A 489 -9.42 4.25 -4.65
CA LEU A 489 -9.95 3.70 -3.41
C LEU A 489 -11.43 3.41 -3.60
N SER A 490 -11.82 2.15 -3.42
CA SER A 490 -13.20 1.70 -3.55
C SER A 490 -13.63 0.91 -2.33
N VAL A 491 -14.84 1.21 -1.87
CA VAL A 491 -15.47 0.50 -0.75
C VAL A 491 -16.89 0.19 -1.20
N HIS A 492 -17.17 -1.09 -1.39
CA HIS A 492 -18.50 -1.56 -1.80
C HIS A 492 -19.58 -1.18 -0.77
N PRO A 493 -20.87 -1.18 -1.14
CA PRO A 493 -21.34 -0.83 -2.48
C PRO A 493 -21.31 0.69 -2.72
N ASP A 494 -21.21 1.49 -1.65
CA ASP A 494 -21.54 2.91 -1.67
C ASP A 494 -20.48 3.80 -2.37
N TRP A 495 -19.26 3.30 -2.54
CA TRP A 495 -18.16 4.00 -3.20
C TRP A 495 -17.43 3.10 -4.19
N ARG A 496 -18.19 2.34 -4.97
CA ARG A 496 -17.62 1.44 -5.97
C ARG A 496 -18.57 1.31 -7.16
N ASP A 497 -18.16 1.84 -8.29
CA ASP A 497 -18.83 1.65 -9.58
C ASP A 497 -18.14 0.51 -10.38
N PRO A 498 -18.85 -0.62 -10.64
CA PRO A 498 -18.33 -1.76 -11.38
C PRO A 498 -17.87 -1.45 -12.80
N GLN A 499 -18.16 -0.29 -13.38
CA GLN A 499 -17.78 -0.02 -14.76
C GLN A 499 -16.44 0.71 -14.88
N ILE A 500 -15.97 1.34 -13.80
CA ILE A 500 -14.85 2.30 -13.87
C ILE A 500 -13.73 1.99 -12.87
N VAL A 501 -14.03 1.26 -11.78
CA VAL A 501 -13.03 0.92 -10.77
C VAL A 501 -12.14 -0.21 -11.32
N PRO A 502 -10.81 -0.04 -11.36
CA PRO A 502 -9.87 -1.01 -11.92
C PRO A 502 -9.56 -2.18 -10.96
N ASP A 503 -10.57 -2.74 -10.29
CA ASP A 503 -10.40 -3.90 -9.40
C ASP A 503 -10.42 -5.25 -10.16
N VAL A 504 -10.22 -6.35 -9.45
CA VAL A 504 -10.22 -7.74 -9.96
C VAL A 504 -11.39 -8.09 -10.88
N THR A 505 -12.54 -7.41 -10.76
CA THR A 505 -13.71 -7.72 -11.58
C THR A 505 -13.59 -7.14 -12.99
N ASN A 506 -12.93 -5.99 -13.14
CA ASN A 506 -12.71 -5.34 -14.43
C ASN A 506 -11.35 -5.65 -15.02
N LEU A 507 -10.34 -5.73 -14.17
CA LEU A 507 -8.95 -5.97 -14.51
C LEU A 507 -8.46 -7.23 -13.78
N PRO A 508 -8.98 -8.42 -14.11
CA PRO A 508 -8.59 -9.65 -13.43
C PRO A 508 -7.09 -9.88 -13.57
N TYR A 509 -6.46 -10.36 -12.49
CA TYR A 509 -5.01 -10.58 -12.40
C TYR A 509 -4.49 -11.42 -13.59
N GLU A 510 -5.23 -12.47 -13.96
CA GLU A 510 -4.85 -13.34 -15.08
C GLU A 510 -4.85 -12.65 -16.45
N LYS A 511 -5.61 -11.57 -16.66
CA LYS A 511 -5.60 -10.84 -17.94
C LYS A 511 -4.73 -9.59 -17.94
N THR A 512 -4.33 -9.11 -16.76
CA THR A 512 -3.64 -7.82 -16.63
C THR A 512 -2.22 -7.91 -16.08
N SER A 513 -1.81 -9.07 -15.57
CA SER A 513 -0.39 -9.37 -15.34
C SER A 513 0.36 -9.55 -16.65
N TRP A 514 1.42 -8.77 -16.84
CA TRP A 514 2.30 -8.88 -18.01
C TRP A 514 2.93 -10.27 -18.17
N PHE A 515 3.21 -10.93 -17.04
CA PHE A 515 3.74 -12.29 -16.99
C PHE A 515 2.70 -13.36 -17.35
N SER A 516 1.40 -13.04 -17.35
CA SER A 516 0.37 -14.02 -17.66
C SER A 516 0.39 -14.44 -19.15
N PRO A 517 0.15 -15.72 -19.47
CA PRO A 517 -0.09 -16.15 -20.85
C PRO A 517 -1.39 -15.59 -21.43
N GLN A 518 -2.33 -15.14 -20.59
CA GLN A 518 -3.60 -14.52 -21.01
C GLN A 518 -3.55 -12.99 -20.98
N PHE A 519 -2.35 -12.40 -20.91
CA PHE A 519 -2.18 -10.95 -20.85
C PHE A 519 -2.85 -10.25 -22.04
N ASP A 520 -3.79 -9.37 -21.74
CA ASP A 520 -4.51 -8.56 -22.73
C ASP A 520 -4.09 -7.08 -22.59
N PRO A 521 -3.20 -6.59 -23.46
CA PRO A 521 -2.75 -5.20 -23.40
C PRO A 521 -3.87 -4.20 -23.74
N THR A 522 -4.98 -4.62 -24.33
CA THR A 522 -6.08 -3.73 -24.71
C THR A 522 -6.86 -3.21 -23.50
N LEU A 523 -6.75 -3.87 -22.35
CA LEU A 523 -7.47 -3.48 -21.13
C LEU A 523 -6.95 -2.15 -20.57
N THR A 524 -5.64 -2.02 -20.34
CA THR A 524 -5.05 -0.77 -19.82
C THR A 524 -3.68 -0.39 -20.39
N ARG A 525 -3.01 -1.31 -21.10
CA ARG A 525 -1.61 -1.12 -21.51
C ARG A 525 -1.45 -0.20 -22.72
N ASN A 526 -2.54 0.11 -23.42
CA ASN A 526 -2.56 1.10 -24.49
C ASN A 526 -2.82 2.51 -23.95
N ASN A 527 -2.08 3.51 -24.43
CA ASN A 527 -2.30 4.92 -24.09
C ASN A 527 -3.54 5.49 -24.79
N SER A 528 -4.73 5.08 -24.34
CA SER A 528 -6.01 5.37 -24.98
C SER A 528 -7.16 5.29 -23.99
N HIS A 529 -8.23 6.04 -24.25
CA HIS A 529 -9.52 5.93 -23.56
C HIS A 529 -10.41 4.81 -24.13
N HIS A 530 -9.91 3.96 -25.04
CA HIS A 530 -10.65 2.79 -25.54
C HIS A 530 -10.42 1.52 -24.71
N GLY A 531 -9.65 1.61 -23.63
CA GLY A 531 -9.43 0.51 -22.70
C GLY A 531 -10.65 0.19 -21.85
N LYS A 532 -10.49 -0.75 -20.91
CA LYS A 532 -11.57 -1.33 -20.11
C LYS A 532 -12.36 -0.30 -19.29
N ILE A 533 -11.68 0.71 -18.75
CA ILE A 533 -12.29 1.74 -17.90
C ILE A 533 -12.46 3.09 -18.61
N GLY A 534 -12.33 3.12 -19.94
CA GLY A 534 -12.65 4.31 -20.74
C GLY A 534 -11.81 5.56 -20.39
N GLU A 535 -12.47 6.71 -20.32
CA GLU A 535 -11.88 8.00 -19.91
C GLU A 535 -11.40 8.01 -18.45
N TYR A 536 -11.81 7.05 -17.63
CA TYR A 536 -11.36 6.97 -16.23
C TYR A 536 -9.92 6.46 -16.14
N GLN A 537 -9.36 5.86 -17.18
CA GLN A 537 -7.91 5.67 -17.32
C GLN A 537 -7.29 6.98 -17.82
N PRO A 538 -6.25 7.54 -17.16
CA PRO A 538 -5.58 8.71 -17.68
C PRO A 538 -4.94 8.44 -19.05
N GLN A 539 -5.10 9.34 -20.01
CA GLN A 539 -4.34 9.36 -21.26
C GLN A 539 -3.20 10.35 -21.16
N VAL A 540 -2.04 9.96 -21.68
CA VAL A 540 -0.78 10.71 -21.59
C VAL A 540 -0.52 11.41 -22.90
N HIS A 541 -0.18 12.68 -22.82
CA HIS A 541 0.26 13.50 -23.93
C HIS A 541 1.63 14.11 -23.61
N TYR A 542 2.40 14.39 -24.65
CA TYR A 542 3.72 14.99 -24.52
C TYR A 542 3.88 16.09 -25.57
N LEU A 543 4.09 17.32 -25.11
CA LEU A 543 4.02 18.54 -25.91
C LEU A 543 5.20 19.45 -25.57
N SER A 544 5.55 20.36 -26.46
CA SER A 544 6.33 21.54 -26.05
C SER A 544 5.47 22.51 -25.25
N LYS A 545 6.12 23.29 -24.38
CA LYS A 545 5.49 24.43 -23.68
C LYS A 545 4.73 25.34 -24.65
N LYS A 546 5.34 25.66 -25.80
CA LYS A 546 4.75 26.53 -26.83
C LYS A 546 3.50 25.93 -27.46
N GLU A 547 3.47 24.63 -27.71
CA GLU A 547 2.28 23.95 -28.24
C GLU A 547 1.13 24.00 -27.23
N PHE A 548 1.42 23.78 -25.95
CA PHE A 548 0.40 23.89 -24.90
C PHE A 548 -0.13 25.33 -24.74
N GLU A 549 0.76 26.33 -24.80
CA GLU A 549 0.36 27.75 -24.70
C GLU A 549 -0.57 28.19 -25.84
N LYS A 550 -0.46 27.58 -27.03
CA LYS A 550 -1.35 27.85 -28.17
C LYS A 550 -2.80 27.40 -27.96
N LEU A 551 -3.08 26.57 -26.95
CA LEU A 551 -4.43 26.16 -26.59
C LEU A 551 -5.26 27.31 -25.96
N GLY A 552 -4.62 28.43 -25.61
CA GLY A 552 -5.28 29.60 -25.07
C GLY A 552 -5.71 29.43 -23.61
N THR A 553 -6.69 30.23 -23.17
CA THR A 553 -7.11 30.35 -21.76
C THR A 553 -8.36 29.54 -21.42
N LYS A 554 -8.87 28.72 -22.33
CA LYS A 554 -10.00 27.81 -22.09
C LYS A 554 -9.62 26.41 -22.56
N VAL A 555 -8.71 25.78 -21.84
CA VAL A 555 -8.18 24.47 -22.23
C VAL A 555 -9.21 23.40 -21.93
N GLN A 556 -9.53 22.60 -22.95
CA GLN A 556 -10.46 21.48 -22.86
C GLN A 556 -9.71 20.18 -23.14
N SER A 557 -10.09 19.09 -22.47
CA SER A 557 -9.47 17.77 -22.65
C SER A 557 -9.46 17.32 -24.12
N SER A 558 -10.54 17.58 -24.85
CA SER A 558 -10.67 17.24 -26.28
C SER A 558 -9.78 18.05 -27.22
N ALA A 559 -9.27 19.20 -26.76
CA ALA A 559 -8.38 20.06 -27.53
C ALA A 559 -6.90 19.69 -27.37
N ILE A 560 -6.55 18.80 -26.43
CA ILE A 560 -5.17 18.37 -26.22
C ILE A 560 -4.72 17.51 -27.43
N PRO A 561 -3.65 17.90 -28.14
CA PRO A 561 -3.15 17.11 -29.26
C PRO A 561 -2.76 15.70 -28.82
N LYS A 562 -3.11 14.69 -29.63
CA LYS A 562 -2.67 13.32 -29.40
C LYS A 562 -1.14 13.24 -29.53
N TRP A 563 -0.50 12.53 -28.61
CA TRP A 563 0.91 12.21 -28.73
C TRP A 563 1.09 11.18 -29.86
N LYS A 564 1.94 11.53 -30.84
CA LYS A 564 2.23 10.71 -32.01
C LYS A 564 3.57 10.01 -31.89
#